data_AF-A0AAN7SWH7-F1
#
_entry.id   AF-A0AAN7SWH7-F1
#
_cell.length_a   1.000
_cell.length_b   1.000
_cell.length_c   1.000
_cell.angle_alpha   90.00
_cell.angle_beta   90.00
_cell.angle_gamma   90.00
#
_symmetry.space_group_name_H-M   'P 1'
#
loop_
_entity.id
_entity.type
_entity.pdbx_description
1 polymer ?
#
loop_
_entity_poly.entity_id
_entity_poly.type
_entity_poly.pdbx_seq_one_letter_code
_entity_poly.pdbx_strand_id
1 'polypeptide(L)'
;MASHNPATRTNTASTSGYGSDDDAVPGGDPGTSLGLLQERLSAYKHMCAYLEDYVKAVAKDQKSQSKDSEKILKTLNHPLKEGHHFNQELGGIAGLFENLRANTQAQSQLYAETEQNLEKSVLPIFERLHKEVKAKNKELSSGAGKQSKAVEHARNASQKHIELLGQYTATFDSAGGRTTAANDPYVLQRGAWYRLNKQLAEENNHRSDLINIQNNFQAFENHIIATVQSGMTTFNQYMASSLDRSKAMYGDIAHTVSNIDQNVEWNGFLKRNGHIMISPNAPPRSIDSMSFPNMNHRATKALIEGSLERKGKLSGYKVGYYAVTPAGYLHEYKDNDNFRADPEPEHSLYLPDCVIGAVDGQKFALKGKDSSGNKLVQKMSMSTEYHYKAHTPQDAQQWYNVIQSVCSGTTNSLPSSPVSQQSSATYPPIDTAGHQQSGITSTMSPQHGQPGMAGHDMAHQPGSATTTSPTYNTGEAQHSLAPQGQGQALPDRTAGGLQAPQNQGNLARTPSGSYHVAPMTNELEPRKY
;
A
#
# COMPACT_ATOMS: atom_id res chain seq x y z
N MET A 1 14.16 74.38 -2.25
CA MET A 1 15.20 74.11 -1.24
C MET A 1 14.68 72.94 -0.42
N ALA A 2 15.26 71.74 -0.56
CA ALA A 2 16.38 71.24 0.25
C ALA A 2 16.01 71.23 1.75
N SER A 3 15.99 70.11 2.48
CA SER A 3 16.81 68.89 2.32
C SER A 3 16.08 67.63 2.80
N HIS A 4 16.49 66.44 2.35
CA HIS A 4 16.25 65.16 3.03
C HIS A 4 17.57 64.37 3.11
N ASN A 5 17.83 63.76 4.27
CA ASN A 5 19.08 63.07 4.60
C ASN A 5 19.13 61.65 3.97
N PRO A 6 20.32 61.04 3.78
CA PRO A 6 20.45 59.77 3.07
C PRO A 6 20.06 58.56 3.93
N ALA A 7 19.56 57.52 3.27
CA ALA A 7 19.22 56.25 3.92
C ALA A 7 20.47 55.40 4.22
N THR A 8 20.43 54.71 5.35
CA THR A 8 21.53 53.98 5.98
C THR A 8 21.98 52.75 5.18
N ARG A 9 23.31 52.57 5.08
CA ARG A 9 23.93 51.34 4.52
C ARG A 9 23.93 50.25 5.59
N THR A 10 23.16 49.18 5.42
CA THR A 10 23.14 48.03 6.33
C THR A 10 24.30 47.08 6.03
N ASN A 11 25.19 46.89 7.00
CA ASN A 11 26.14 45.77 7.01
C ASN A 11 25.38 44.48 7.29
N THR A 12 25.33 43.56 6.33
CA THR A 12 24.95 42.16 6.59
C THR A 12 26.17 41.37 7.06
N ALA A 13 26.09 40.84 8.27
CA ALA A 13 27.16 40.04 8.86
C ALA A 13 27.24 38.64 8.23
N SER A 14 28.46 38.11 8.25
CA SER A 14 28.88 36.78 7.82
C SER A 14 27.99 35.61 8.31
N THR A 15 27.57 34.76 7.37
CA THR A 15 27.27 33.35 7.62
C THR A 15 28.39 32.48 7.07
N SER A 16 28.99 31.66 7.94
CA SER A 16 30.13 30.79 7.63
C SER A 16 29.69 29.42 7.10
N GLY A 17 30.21 29.00 5.95
CA GLY A 17 30.09 27.61 5.47
C GLY A 17 30.61 27.43 4.03
N TYR A 18 31.63 26.58 3.87
CA TYR A 18 32.25 26.20 2.58
C TYR A 18 32.94 27.31 1.78
N GLY A 19 34.06 27.81 2.32
CA GLY A 19 35.07 28.50 1.51
C GLY A 19 35.89 27.51 0.68
N SER A 20 35.93 27.72 -0.63
CA SER A 20 37.01 27.24 -1.51
C SER A 20 37.90 28.44 -1.84
N ASP A 21 39.22 28.29 -1.74
CA ASP A 21 40.26 29.34 -1.81
C ASP A 21 40.45 29.99 -3.22
N ASP A 22 39.37 30.33 -3.93
CA ASP A 22 39.37 31.00 -5.25
C ASP A 22 38.58 32.34 -5.25
N ASP A 23 38.11 32.82 -4.08
CA ASP A 23 37.26 34.02 -3.97
C ASP A 23 38.04 35.31 -3.68
N ALA A 24 39.09 35.54 -4.47
CA ALA A 24 39.73 36.84 -4.53
C ALA A 24 38.77 37.83 -5.22
N VAL A 25 38.25 38.79 -4.45
CA VAL A 25 37.44 39.91 -4.94
C VAL A 25 38.07 40.48 -6.23
N PRO A 26 37.33 40.60 -7.35
CA PRO A 26 37.89 41.08 -8.60
C PRO A 26 38.57 42.43 -8.42
N GLY A 27 39.87 42.52 -8.75
CA GLY A 27 40.70 43.71 -8.53
C GLY A 27 40.40 44.91 -9.44
N GLY A 28 39.16 45.07 -9.88
CA GLY A 28 38.66 46.26 -10.57
C GLY A 28 37.95 47.17 -9.58
N ASP A 29 38.15 48.48 -9.68
CA ASP A 29 37.42 49.46 -8.89
C ASP A 29 35.92 49.42 -9.26
N PRO A 30 35.02 49.07 -8.31
CA PRO A 30 33.57 49.01 -8.57
C PRO A 30 32.96 50.40 -8.84
N GLY A 31 33.70 51.49 -8.60
CA GLY A 31 33.36 52.84 -9.08
C GLY A 31 33.44 53.00 -10.60
N THR A 32 33.96 52.01 -11.34
CA THR A 32 34.08 52.03 -12.80
C THR A 32 33.04 51.15 -13.50
N SER A 33 32.62 51.54 -14.70
CA SER A 33 31.69 50.75 -15.52
C SER A 33 32.18 49.32 -15.79
N LEU A 34 33.50 49.10 -15.82
CA LEU A 34 34.08 47.77 -15.98
C LEU A 34 33.96 46.93 -14.70
N GLY A 35 34.32 47.50 -13.55
CA GLY A 35 34.23 46.82 -12.25
C GLY A 35 32.82 46.33 -11.96
N LEU A 36 31.81 47.17 -12.24
CA LEU A 36 30.40 46.81 -12.12
C LEU A 36 29.98 45.66 -13.07
N LEU A 37 30.52 45.60 -14.29
CA LEU A 37 30.26 44.48 -15.22
C LEU A 37 30.98 43.19 -14.78
N GLN A 38 32.15 43.28 -14.16
CA GLN A 38 32.86 42.13 -13.56
C GLN A 38 32.09 41.57 -12.35
N GLU A 39 31.58 42.45 -11.47
CA GLU A 39 30.71 42.06 -10.34
C GLU A 39 29.45 41.35 -10.85
N ARG A 40 28.81 41.89 -11.90
CA ARG A 40 27.64 41.28 -12.54
C ARG A 40 27.94 39.91 -13.14
N LEU A 41 29.10 39.69 -13.76
CA LEU A 41 29.55 38.35 -14.18
C LEU A 41 29.80 37.41 -13.01
N SER A 42 30.30 37.91 -11.89
CA SER A 42 30.49 37.10 -10.67
C SER A 42 29.15 36.64 -10.10
N ALA A 43 28.14 37.52 -10.09
CA ALA A 43 26.77 37.15 -9.70
C ALA A 43 26.21 36.03 -10.61
N TYR A 44 26.38 36.13 -11.93
CA TYR A 44 25.97 35.06 -12.86
C TYR A 44 26.78 33.76 -12.70
N LYS A 45 28.08 33.84 -12.37
CA LYS A 45 28.91 32.66 -12.02
C LYS A 45 28.32 31.93 -10.81
N HIS A 46 27.99 32.66 -9.73
CA HIS A 46 27.39 32.08 -8.52
C HIS A 46 26.00 31.50 -8.78
N MET A 47 25.17 32.18 -9.58
CA MET A 47 23.87 31.64 -10.04
C MET A 47 24.04 30.30 -10.77
N CYS A 48 25.03 30.16 -11.67
CA CYS A 48 25.27 28.89 -12.35
C CYS A 48 25.68 27.78 -11.38
N ALA A 49 26.57 28.06 -10.42
CA ALA A 49 26.95 27.11 -9.38
C ALA A 49 25.75 26.64 -8.55
N TYR A 50 24.87 27.56 -8.14
CA TYR A 50 23.65 27.21 -7.38
C TYR A 50 22.67 26.36 -8.19
N LEU A 51 22.56 26.59 -9.51
CA LEU A 51 21.74 25.74 -10.40
C LEU A 51 22.33 24.35 -10.57
N GLU A 52 23.66 24.22 -10.74
CA GLU A 52 24.33 22.92 -10.75
C GLU A 52 24.10 22.15 -9.44
N ASP A 53 24.28 22.80 -8.29
CA ASP A 53 24.14 22.17 -6.98
C ASP A 53 22.69 21.77 -6.68
N TYR A 54 21.71 22.57 -7.12
CA TYR A 54 20.29 22.20 -7.09
C TYR A 54 20.01 20.94 -7.93
N VAL A 55 20.48 20.89 -9.19
CA VAL A 55 20.29 19.72 -10.06
C VAL A 55 20.99 18.47 -9.50
N LYS A 56 22.21 18.61 -8.96
CA LYS A 56 22.93 17.53 -8.25
C LYS A 56 22.15 17.03 -7.03
N ALA A 57 21.55 17.93 -6.25
CA ALA A 57 20.73 17.57 -5.09
C ALA A 57 19.46 16.81 -5.49
N VAL A 58 18.75 17.24 -6.54
CA VAL A 58 17.56 16.54 -7.06
C VAL A 58 17.94 15.19 -7.67
N ALA A 59 19.04 15.08 -8.42
CA ALA A 59 19.53 13.81 -8.94
C ALA A 59 19.85 12.83 -7.79
N LYS A 60 20.53 13.30 -6.74
CA LYS A 60 20.81 12.51 -5.53
C LYS A 60 19.54 12.06 -4.81
N ASP A 61 18.49 12.88 -4.77
CA ASP A 61 17.18 12.50 -4.24
C ASP A 61 16.56 11.36 -5.07
N GLN A 62 16.51 11.48 -6.41
CA GLN A 62 16.05 10.42 -7.30
C GLN A 62 16.85 9.10 -7.11
N LYS A 63 18.17 9.19 -6.92
CA LYS A 63 19.03 8.04 -6.57
C LYS A 63 18.64 7.40 -5.23
N SER A 64 18.20 8.20 -4.25
CA SER A 64 17.69 7.69 -2.97
C SER A 64 16.34 7.00 -3.15
N GLN A 65 15.39 7.66 -3.84
CA GLN A 65 14.06 7.10 -4.13
C GLN A 65 14.17 5.75 -4.84
N SER A 66 15.09 5.61 -5.81
CA SER A 66 15.40 4.32 -6.45
C SER A 66 15.80 3.24 -5.43
N LYS A 67 16.80 3.52 -4.58
CA LYS A 67 17.26 2.58 -3.52
C LYS A 67 16.18 2.26 -2.48
N ASP A 68 15.30 3.21 -2.19
CA ASP A 68 14.19 2.99 -1.27
C ASP A 68 13.08 2.15 -1.92
N SER A 69 12.81 2.33 -3.22
CA SER A 69 11.99 1.38 -4.01
C SER A 69 12.59 -0.02 -4.04
N GLU A 70 13.92 -0.20 -4.15
CA GLU A 70 14.55 -1.53 -4.01
C GLU A 70 14.30 -2.17 -2.63
N LYS A 71 14.25 -1.37 -1.56
CA LYS A 71 13.91 -1.86 -0.21
C LYS A 71 12.44 -2.27 -0.13
N ILE A 72 11.53 -1.49 -0.70
CA ILE A 72 10.10 -1.82 -0.79
C ILE A 72 9.92 -3.12 -1.59
N LEU A 73 10.61 -3.27 -2.74
CA LEU A 73 10.58 -4.50 -3.54
C LEU A 73 11.01 -5.74 -2.75
N LYS A 74 11.99 -5.62 -1.84
CA LYS A 74 12.40 -6.73 -0.96
C LYS A 74 11.31 -7.18 0.02
N THR A 75 10.36 -6.32 0.38
CA THR A 75 9.18 -6.75 1.16
C THR A 75 8.26 -7.68 0.35
N LEU A 76 8.27 -7.52 -0.98
CA LEU A 76 7.51 -8.32 -1.95
C LEU A 76 8.32 -9.50 -2.52
N ASN A 77 9.58 -9.70 -2.17
CA ASN A 77 10.41 -10.75 -2.78
C ASN A 77 10.03 -12.19 -2.39
N HIS A 78 9.35 -12.37 -1.26
CA HIS A 78 8.91 -13.70 -0.84
C HIS A 78 7.61 -14.08 -1.59
N PRO A 79 7.49 -15.31 -2.09
CA PRO A 79 6.20 -15.85 -2.52
C PRO A 79 5.18 -15.78 -1.38
N LEU A 80 3.89 -15.69 -1.73
CA LEU A 80 2.83 -15.74 -0.73
C LEU A 80 2.95 -17.01 0.11
N LYS A 81 3.07 -16.83 1.43
CA LYS A 81 2.98 -17.95 2.38
C LYS A 81 1.63 -18.63 2.19
N GLU A 82 1.64 -19.96 2.22
CA GLU A 82 0.45 -20.79 2.00
C GLU A 82 -0.22 -20.48 0.64
N GLY A 83 0.59 -20.05 -0.35
CA GLY A 83 0.15 -19.56 -1.67
C GLY A 83 -0.86 -20.45 -2.41
N HIS A 84 -0.85 -21.76 -2.13
CA HIS A 84 -1.78 -22.74 -2.67
C HIS A 84 -3.26 -22.48 -2.34
N HIS A 85 -3.58 -21.67 -1.33
CA HIS A 85 -4.95 -21.21 -1.07
C HIS A 85 -5.42 -20.17 -2.09
N PHE A 86 -4.55 -19.27 -2.56
CA PHE A 86 -4.90 -18.20 -3.48
C PHE A 86 -4.96 -18.69 -4.93
N ASN A 87 -5.88 -18.16 -5.74
CA ASN A 87 -5.92 -18.46 -7.16
C ASN A 87 -4.60 -18.01 -7.82
N GLN A 88 -4.02 -18.92 -8.61
CA GLN A 88 -2.75 -18.71 -9.32
C GLN A 88 -2.96 -18.15 -10.73
N GLU A 89 -4.21 -18.12 -11.22
CA GLU A 89 -4.59 -17.47 -12.47
C GLU A 89 -4.57 -15.93 -12.33
N LEU A 90 -4.37 -15.23 -13.45
CA LEU A 90 -4.42 -13.77 -13.52
C LEU A 90 -5.82 -13.26 -13.08
N GLY A 91 -5.83 -12.17 -12.30
CA GLY A 91 -7.05 -11.60 -11.72
C GLY A 91 -7.36 -12.05 -10.29
N GLY A 92 -6.57 -12.96 -9.71
CA GLY A 92 -6.59 -13.28 -8.27
C GLY A 92 -5.54 -12.52 -7.45
N ILE A 93 -5.50 -12.81 -6.15
CA ILE A 93 -4.57 -12.23 -5.17
C ILE A 93 -3.10 -12.55 -5.51
N ALA A 94 -2.80 -13.72 -6.07
CA ALA A 94 -1.44 -14.02 -6.53
C ALA A 94 -1.00 -13.08 -7.67
N GLY A 95 -1.91 -12.80 -8.61
CA GLY A 95 -1.68 -11.84 -9.70
C GLY A 95 -1.50 -10.40 -9.21
N LEU A 96 -2.22 -9.99 -8.16
CA LEU A 96 -2.01 -8.70 -7.50
C LEU A 96 -0.59 -8.58 -6.91
N PHE A 97 -0.09 -9.60 -6.23
CA PHE A 97 1.28 -9.56 -5.66
C PHE A 97 2.37 -9.54 -6.76
N GLU A 98 2.13 -10.18 -7.91
CA GLU A 98 3.01 -10.05 -9.06
C GLU A 98 2.95 -8.65 -9.69
N ASN A 99 1.75 -8.07 -9.83
CA ASN A 99 1.58 -6.69 -10.31
C ASN A 99 2.29 -5.67 -9.39
N LEU A 100 2.13 -5.80 -8.07
CA LEU A 100 2.83 -5.00 -7.07
C LEU A 100 4.36 -5.10 -7.23
N ARG A 101 4.88 -6.31 -7.44
CA ARG A 101 6.32 -6.56 -7.64
C ARG A 101 6.83 -5.91 -8.93
N ALA A 102 6.13 -6.12 -10.05
CA ALA A 102 6.48 -5.56 -11.35
C ALA A 102 6.46 -4.02 -11.34
N ASN A 103 5.40 -3.40 -10.82
CA ASN A 103 5.31 -1.94 -10.70
C ASN A 103 6.38 -1.37 -9.74
N THR A 104 6.62 -2.00 -8.58
CA THR A 104 7.67 -1.53 -7.65
C THR A 104 9.08 -1.64 -8.27
N GLN A 105 9.34 -2.70 -9.05
CA GLN A 105 10.61 -2.86 -9.76
C GLN A 105 10.79 -1.79 -10.85
N ALA A 106 9.75 -1.54 -11.66
CA ALA A 106 9.75 -0.47 -12.63
C ALA A 106 9.92 0.91 -11.98
N GLN A 107 9.41 1.12 -10.76
CA GLN A 107 9.49 2.38 -10.02
C GLN A 107 10.94 2.68 -9.64
N SER A 108 11.64 1.64 -9.15
CA SER A 108 13.07 1.67 -8.86
C SER A 108 13.90 2.02 -10.10
N GLN A 109 13.59 1.42 -11.25
CA GLN A 109 14.28 1.68 -12.51
C GLN A 109 14.01 3.10 -13.04
N LEU A 110 12.77 3.57 -12.96
CA LEU A 110 12.37 4.91 -13.39
C LEU A 110 13.12 6.01 -12.62
N TYR A 111 13.26 5.88 -11.30
CA TYR A 111 14.02 6.83 -10.49
C TYR A 111 15.53 6.80 -10.81
N ALA A 112 16.10 5.63 -11.10
CA ALA A 112 17.49 5.51 -11.56
C ALA A 112 17.70 6.10 -12.97
N GLU A 113 16.75 5.90 -13.89
CA GLU A 113 16.75 6.52 -15.23
C GLU A 113 16.67 8.05 -15.10
N THR A 114 15.79 8.55 -14.23
CA THR A 114 15.58 9.98 -13.98
C THR A 114 16.84 10.63 -13.43
N GLU A 115 17.50 10.03 -12.43
CA GLU A 115 18.81 10.50 -11.95
C GLU A 115 19.84 10.62 -13.08
N GLN A 116 20.03 9.56 -13.87
CA GLN A 116 21.00 9.58 -14.96
C GLN A 116 20.67 10.63 -16.02
N ASN A 117 19.40 10.85 -16.33
CA ASN A 117 18.95 11.91 -17.24
C ASN A 117 19.26 13.31 -16.69
N LEU A 118 19.10 13.53 -15.38
CA LEU A 118 19.49 14.79 -14.73
C LEU A 118 21.02 15.00 -14.76
N GLU A 119 21.82 13.98 -14.40
CA GLU A 119 23.28 14.08 -14.38
C GLU A 119 23.90 14.20 -15.80
N LYS A 120 23.33 13.54 -16.81
CA LYS A 120 23.92 13.43 -18.16
C LYS A 120 23.34 14.39 -19.19
N SER A 121 22.12 14.89 -19.01
CA SER A 121 21.46 15.79 -19.97
C SER A 121 21.26 17.20 -19.42
N VAL A 122 20.88 17.34 -18.14
CA VAL A 122 20.57 18.65 -17.54
C VAL A 122 21.81 19.32 -16.98
N LEU A 123 22.55 18.64 -16.11
CA LEU A 123 23.72 19.20 -15.43
C LEU A 123 24.80 19.74 -16.42
N PRO A 124 25.12 19.07 -17.54
CA PRO A 124 26.14 19.59 -18.47
C PRO A 124 25.76 20.90 -19.16
N ILE A 125 24.47 21.25 -19.25
CA ILE A 125 24.01 22.55 -19.76
C ILE A 125 24.49 23.67 -18.82
N PHE A 126 24.28 23.49 -17.51
CA PHE A 126 24.68 24.47 -16.50
C PHE A 126 26.19 24.51 -16.30
N GLU A 127 26.88 23.36 -16.27
CA GLU A 127 28.35 23.33 -16.19
C GLU A 127 29.00 24.02 -17.40
N ARG A 128 28.45 23.84 -18.60
CA ARG A 128 28.92 24.51 -19.81
C ARG A 128 28.72 26.02 -19.69
N LEU A 129 27.52 26.45 -19.29
CA LEU A 129 27.21 27.87 -19.08
C LEU A 129 28.15 28.51 -18.04
N HIS A 130 28.42 27.81 -16.94
CA HIS A 130 29.36 28.26 -15.90
C HIS A 130 30.78 28.44 -16.46
N LYS A 131 31.26 27.50 -17.30
CA LYS A 131 32.55 27.61 -18.01
C LYS A 131 32.55 28.80 -18.98
N GLU A 132 31.46 29.03 -19.73
CA GLU A 132 31.31 30.19 -20.63
C GLU A 132 31.34 31.53 -19.85
N VAL A 133 30.64 31.62 -18.71
CA VAL A 133 30.67 32.80 -17.82
C VAL A 133 32.06 33.04 -17.22
N LYS A 134 32.74 31.99 -16.73
CA LYS A 134 34.13 32.10 -16.20
C LYS A 134 35.10 32.56 -17.29
N ALA A 135 34.95 32.09 -18.53
CA ALA A 135 35.73 32.54 -19.67
C ALA A 135 35.48 34.03 -19.99
N LYS A 136 34.22 34.46 -20.06
CA LYS A 136 33.88 35.87 -20.31
C LYS A 136 34.36 36.83 -19.23
N ASN A 137 34.35 36.42 -17.96
CA ASN A 137 34.90 37.24 -16.87
C ASN A 137 36.43 37.44 -17.01
N LYS A 138 37.15 36.39 -17.42
CA LYS A 138 38.59 36.49 -17.72
C LYS A 138 38.88 37.38 -18.94
N GLU A 139 38.08 37.26 -19.99
CA GLU A 139 38.16 38.10 -21.20
C GLU A 139 38.01 39.59 -20.84
N LEU A 140 36.91 39.93 -20.15
CA LEU A 140 36.60 41.30 -19.72
C LEU A 140 37.72 41.91 -18.87
N SER A 141 38.25 41.14 -17.92
CA SER A 141 39.35 41.54 -17.04
C SER A 141 40.66 41.81 -17.79
N SER A 142 40.91 41.07 -18.88
CA SER A 142 42.15 41.19 -19.67
C SER A 142 42.14 42.30 -20.73
N GLY A 143 40.96 42.64 -21.25
CA GLY A 143 40.83 43.58 -22.38
C GLY A 143 40.95 45.06 -22.00
N ALA A 144 40.34 45.46 -20.89
CA ALA A 144 40.06 46.87 -20.61
C ALA A 144 41.27 47.71 -20.12
N GLY A 145 42.32 47.06 -19.59
CA GLY A 145 43.46 47.75 -18.98
C GLY A 145 44.40 48.49 -19.95
N LYS A 146 44.19 48.37 -21.27
CA LYS A 146 45.03 49.01 -22.30
C LYS A 146 44.59 50.43 -22.62
N GLN A 147 43.31 50.64 -22.95
CA GLN A 147 42.76 51.93 -23.37
C GLN A 147 42.78 52.98 -22.24
N SER A 148 42.48 52.57 -21.01
CA SER A 148 42.55 53.47 -19.83
C SER A 148 43.94 54.13 -19.70
N LYS A 149 45.02 53.38 -19.99
CA LYS A 149 46.40 53.93 -19.96
C LYS A 149 46.68 54.91 -21.11
N ALA A 150 46.04 54.75 -22.27
CA ALA A 150 46.20 55.67 -23.39
C ALA A 150 45.55 57.04 -23.09
N VAL A 151 44.34 57.02 -22.51
CA VAL A 151 43.66 58.22 -21.99
C VAL A 151 44.52 58.91 -20.93
N GLU A 152 45.01 58.16 -19.93
CA GLU A 152 45.83 58.71 -18.84
C GLU A 152 47.14 59.34 -19.36
N HIS A 153 47.82 58.70 -20.31
CA HIS A 153 49.00 59.27 -20.95
C HIS A 153 48.68 60.55 -21.74
N ALA A 154 47.57 60.59 -22.48
CA ALA A 154 47.16 61.77 -23.23
C ALA A 154 46.78 62.95 -22.30
N ARG A 155 46.10 62.66 -21.18
CA ARG A 155 45.74 63.62 -20.12
C ARG A 155 46.97 64.20 -19.42
N ASN A 156 47.95 63.37 -19.05
CA ASN A 156 49.21 63.87 -18.48
C ASN A 156 50.00 64.73 -19.49
N ALA A 157 49.98 64.37 -20.76
CA ALA A 157 50.66 65.13 -21.82
C ALA A 157 49.99 66.50 -22.09
N SER A 158 48.65 66.59 -22.07
CA SER A 158 47.93 67.86 -22.22
C SER A 158 48.12 68.75 -20.98
N GLN A 159 47.94 68.20 -19.77
CA GLN A 159 48.10 68.91 -18.49
C GLN A 159 49.47 69.58 -18.39
N LYS A 160 50.56 68.82 -18.61
CA LYS A 160 51.93 69.35 -18.60
C LYS A 160 52.15 70.50 -19.60
N HIS A 161 51.45 70.51 -20.72
CA HIS A 161 51.59 71.56 -21.74
C HIS A 161 50.71 72.79 -21.44
N ILE A 162 49.59 72.61 -20.75
CA ILE A 162 48.74 73.69 -20.22
C ILE A 162 49.47 74.42 -19.07
N GLU A 163 50.12 73.66 -18.18
CA GLU A 163 50.98 74.22 -17.12
C GLU A 163 52.16 75.00 -17.71
N LEU A 164 52.84 74.45 -18.72
CA LEU A 164 53.93 75.12 -19.43
C LEU A 164 53.47 76.43 -20.09
N LEU A 165 52.30 76.41 -20.74
CA LEU A 165 51.67 77.61 -21.30
C LEU A 165 51.39 78.65 -20.21
N GLY A 166 50.74 78.25 -19.11
CA GLY A 166 50.40 79.13 -17.99
C GLY A 166 51.62 79.74 -17.30
N GLN A 167 52.72 78.98 -17.20
CA GLN A 167 54.00 79.48 -16.69
C GLN A 167 54.56 80.59 -17.60
N TYR A 168 54.66 80.33 -18.91
CA TYR A 168 55.27 81.29 -19.82
C TYR A 168 54.39 82.52 -20.09
N THR A 169 53.07 82.40 -20.12
CA THR A 169 52.16 83.56 -20.18
C THR A 169 52.31 84.45 -18.94
N ALA A 170 52.33 83.88 -17.74
CA ALA A 170 52.48 84.65 -16.49
C ALA A 170 53.83 85.40 -16.43
N THR A 171 54.90 84.82 -16.96
CA THR A 171 56.21 85.49 -17.03
C THR A 171 56.36 86.50 -18.15
N PHE A 172 55.49 86.50 -19.17
CA PHE A 172 55.66 87.28 -20.40
C PHE A 172 55.71 88.79 -20.13
N ASP A 173 54.73 89.32 -19.40
CA ASP A 173 54.64 90.74 -19.05
C ASP A 173 55.78 91.14 -18.11
N SER A 174 56.09 90.29 -17.11
CA SER A 174 57.15 90.52 -16.13
C SER A 174 58.57 90.51 -16.73
N ALA A 175 58.76 89.79 -17.85
CA ALA A 175 60.03 89.72 -18.59
C ALA A 175 60.16 90.78 -19.69
N GLY A 176 59.18 91.70 -19.83
CA GLY A 176 59.15 92.70 -20.90
C GLY A 176 59.05 92.09 -22.30
N GLY A 177 58.28 91.01 -22.46
CA GLY A 177 58.06 90.32 -23.73
C GLY A 177 59.23 89.47 -24.26
N ARG A 178 60.33 89.34 -23.50
CA ARG A 178 61.49 88.54 -23.91
C ARG A 178 61.27 87.04 -23.66
N THR A 179 61.04 86.27 -24.72
CA THR A 179 60.98 84.80 -24.66
C THR A 179 61.87 84.16 -25.73
N THR A 180 62.20 82.87 -25.57
CA THR A 180 62.83 82.07 -26.63
C THR A 180 61.75 81.50 -27.55
N ALA A 181 62.01 81.36 -28.86
CA ALA A 181 61.01 80.88 -29.83
C ALA A 181 60.32 79.53 -29.50
N ALA A 182 60.98 78.65 -28.73
CA ALA A 182 60.38 77.38 -28.26
C ALA A 182 59.41 77.54 -27.07
N ASN A 183 59.52 78.64 -26.33
CA ASN A 183 58.73 78.98 -25.14
C ASN A 183 57.79 80.17 -25.41
N ASP A 184 57.61 80.54 -26.69
CA ASP A 184 56.67 81.56 -27.11
C ASP A 184 55.24 81.17 -26.72
N PRO A 185 54.47 82.04 -26.01
CA PRO A 185 53.14 81.69 -25.54
C PRO A 185 52.14 81.29 -26.64
N TYR A 186 52.24 81.86 -27.85
CA TYR A 186 51.38 81.49 -28.98
C TYR A 186 51.75 80.11 -29.54
N VAL A 187 53.04 79.78 -29.64
CA VAL A 187 53.50 78.42 -30.00
C VAL A 187 53.04 77.39 -28.97
N LEU A 188 53.20 77.69 -27.67
CA LEU A 188 52.76 76.83 -26.58
C LEU A 188 51.23 76.65 -26.58
N GLN A 189 50.45 77.70 -26.88
CA GLN A 189 48.99 77.63 -26.98
C GLN A 189 48.55 76.67 -28.10
N ARG A 190 49.18 76.73 -29.27
CA ARG A 190 48.91 75.78 -30.36
C ARG A 190 49.32 74.35 -29.98
N GLY A 191 50.42 74.20 -29.23
CA GLY A 191 50.84 72.92 -28.66
C GLY A 191 49.85 72.35 -27.64
N ALA A 192 49.19 73.19 -26.85
CA ALA A 192 48.17 72.79 -25.88
C ALA A 192 46.89 72.33 -26.60
N TRP A 193 46.42 73.10 -27.58
CA TRP A 193 45.28 72.71 -28.43
C TRP A 193 45.48 71.36 -29.13
N TYR A 194 46.66 71.12 -29.71
CA TYR A 194 46.98 69.83 -30.33
C TYR A 194 46.87 68.65 -29.34
N ARG A 195 47.38 68.80 -28.12
CA ARG A 195 47.35 67.75 -27.10
C ARG A 195 45.97 67.54 -26.48
N LEU A 196 45.21 68.63 -26.27
CA LEU A 196 43.80 68.55 -25.86
C LEU A 196 42.94 67.84 -26.91
N ASN A 197 43.12 68.15 -28.19
CA ASN A 197 42.43 67.44 -29.28
C ASN A 197 42.80 65.95 -29.31
N LYS A 198 44.07 65.60 -29.05
CA LYS A 198 44.48 64.21 -28.90
C LYS A 198 43.83 63.53 -27.69
N GLN A 199 43.84 64.17 -26.51
CA GLN A 199 43.18 63.63 -25.31
C GLN A 199 41.69 63.37 -25.58
N LEU A 200 40.97 64.32 -26.17
CA LEU A 200 39.56 64.18 -26.51
C LEU A 200 39.31 63.03 -27.50
N ALA A 201 40.23 62.80 -28.45
CA ALA A 201 40.14 61.64 -29.34
C ALA A 201 40.32 60.31 -28.59
N GLU A 202 41.31 60.19 -27.71
CA GLU A 202 41.51 58.97 -26.90
C GLU A 202 40.33 58.72 -25.92
N GLU A 203 39.78 59.78 -25.30
CA GLU A 203 38.61 59.70 -24.41
C GLU A 203 37.35 59.26 -25.17
N ASN A 204 37.11 59.79 -26.37
CA ASN A 204 36.00 59.36 -27.23
C ASN A 204 36.15 57.91 -27.72
N ASN A 205 37.37 57.50 -28.09
CA ASN A 205 37.68 56.11 -28.44
C ASN A 205 37.41 55.18 -27.25
N HIS A 206 37.90 55.52 -26.05
CA HIS A 206 37.66 54.74 -24.83
C HIS A 206 36.16 54.65 -24.48
N ARG A 207 35.41 55.74 -24.64
CA ARG A 207 33.94 55.74 -24.48
C ARG A 207 33.26 54.81 -25.49
N SER A 208 33.67 54.83 -26.76
CA SER A 208 33.13 53.94 -27.79
C SER A 208 33.40 52.47 -27.48
N ASP A 209 34.63 52.14 -27.06
CA ASP A 209 34.99 50.79 -26.62
C ASP A 209 34.17 50.31 -25.40
N LEU A 210 33.93 51.17 -24.41
CA LEU A 210 33.07 50.84 -23.27
C LEU A 210 31.61 50.58 -23.68
N ILE A 211 31.06 51.36 -24.60
CA ILE A 211 29.71 51.14 -25.16
C ILE A 211 29.67 49.81 -25.93
N ASN A 212 30.70 49.50 -26.71
CA ASN A 212 30.80 48.22 -27.41
C ASN A 212 30.89 47.04 -26.43
N ILE A 213 31.63 47.17 -25.33
CA ILE A 213 31.68 46.16 -24.26
C ILE A 213 30.29 45.98 -23.62
N GLN A 214 29.57 47.07 -23.32
CA GLN A 214 28.22 47.01 -22.76
C GLN A 214 27.22 46.31 -23.70
N ASN A 215 27.25 46.60 -25.00
CA ASN A 215 26.37 45.97 -25.98
C ASN A 215 26.67 44.47 -26.14
N ASN A 216 27.95 44.08 -26.20
CA ASN A 216 28.36 42.67 -26.22
C ASN A 216 27.97 41.95 -24.92
N PHE A 217 28.07 42.63 -23.77
CA PHE A 217 27.67 42.10 -22.49
C PHE A 217 26.15 41.86 -22.42
N GLN A 218 25.32 42.80 -22.91
CA GLN A 218 23.87 42.61 -23.00
C GLN A 218 23.50 41.39 -23.86
N ALA A 219 24.17 41.20 -25.01
CA ALA A 219 23.95 40.04 -25.86
C ALA A 219 24.36 38.72 -25.16
N PHE A 220 25.45 38.72 -24.39
CA PHE A 220 25.86 37.57 -23.59
C PHE A 220 24.90 37.29 -22.42
N GLU A 221 24.35 38.32 -21.77
CA GLU A 221 23.34 38.15 -20.73
C GLU A 221 22.06 37.52 -21.27
N ASN A 222 21.60 37.94 -22.45
CA ASN A 222 20.47 37.29 -23.12
C ASN A 222 20.73 35.80 -23.40
N HIS A 223 21.96 35.43 -23.80
CA HIS A 223 22.38 34.03 -23.96
C HIS A 223 22.40 33.25 -22.64
N ILE A 224 22.87 33.86 -21.54
CA ILE A 224 22.81 33.26 -20.19
C ILE A 224 21.37 32.92 -19.84
N ILE A 225 20.45 33.89 -19.94
CA ILE A 225 19.04 33.70 -19.57
C ILE A 225 18.37 32.65 -20.46
N ALA A 226 18.59 32.69 -21.78
CA ALA A 226 18.04 31.69 -22.70
C ALA A 226 18.57 30.27 -22.40
N THR A 227 19.85 30.14 -22.05
CA THR A 227 20.45 28.84 -21.67
C THR A 227 19.87 28.31 -20.37
N VAL A 228 19.67 29.18 -19.36
CA VAL A 228 19.02 28.80 -18.09
C VAL A 228 17.57 28.35 -18.33
N GLN A 229 16.81 29.10 -19.14
CA GLN A 229 15.45 28.73 -19.52
C GLN A 229 15.41 27.35 -20.18
N SER A 230 16.26 27.11 -21.18
CA SER A 230 16.35 25.81 -21.86
C SER A 230 16.71 24.67 -20.89
N GLY A 231 17.71 24.87 -20.03
CA GLY A 231 18.11 23.86 -19.03
C GLY A 231 16.98 23.53 -18.05
N MET A 232 16.24 24.54 -17.59
CA MET A 232 15.08 24.33 -16.71
C MET A 232 13.87 23.71 -17.43
N THR A 233 13.66 23.98 -18.72
CA THR A 233 12.65 23.26 -19.52
C THR A 233 13.00 21.78 -19.64
N THR A 234 14.25 21.44 -19.93
CA THR A 234 14.72 20.05 -19.99
C THR A 234 14.63 19.35 -18.62
N PHE A 235 15.00 20.04 -17.53
CA PHE A 235 14.79 19.55 -16.16
C PHE A 235 13.32 19.20 -15.89
N ASN A 236 12.41 20.13 -16.19
CA ASN A 236 10.98 19.93 -16.00
C ASN A 236 10.44 18.75 -16.84
N GLN A 237 10.90 18.59 -18.08
CA GLN A 237 10.50 17.49 -18.95
C GLN A 237 10.81 16.11 -18.34
N TYR A 238 12.01 15.91 -17.79
CA TYR A 238 12.38 14.66 -17.13
C TYR A 238 11.61 14.43 -15.83
N MET A 239 11.51 15.45 -14.98
CA MET A 239 10.78 15.34 -13.70
C MET A 239 9.28 15.09 -13.90
N ALA A 240 8.63 15.82 -14.81
CA ALA A 240 7.21 15.61 -15.13
C ALA A 240 6.96 14.20 -15.70
N SER A 241 7.79 13.74 -16.64
CA SER A 241 7.65 12.40 -17.20
C SER A 241 7.84 11.29 -16.15
N SER A 242 8.72 11.49 -15.17
CA SER A 242 8.89 10.57 -14.04
C SER A 242 7.64 10.53 -13.13
N LEU A 243 7.09 11.69 -12.78
CA LEU A 243 5.87 11.79 -11.97
C LEU A 243 4.65 11.19 -12.67
N ASP A 244 4.47 11.42 -13.97
CA ASP A 244 3.35 10.86 -14.75
C ASP A 244 3.44 9.33 -14.86
N ARG A 245 4.62 8.78 -15.13
CA ARG A 245 4.84 7.32 -15.15
C ARG A 245 4.60 6.71 -13.77
N SER A 246 5.15 7.30 -12.72
CA SER A 246 4.92 6.86 -11.33
C SER A 246 3.42 6.84 -10.98
N LYS A 247 2.69 7.90 -11.32
CA LYS A 247 1.24 7.97 -11.15
C LYS A 247 0.49 6.87 -11.91
N ALA A 248 0.89 6.58 -13.15
CA ALA A 248 0.28 5.51 -13.94
C ALA A 248 0.47 4.13 -13.29
N MET A 249 1.62 3.88 -12.67
CA MET A 249 1.96 2.60 -12.02
C MET A 249 1.19 2.38 -10.72
N TYR A 250 1.01 3.43 -9.90
CA TYR A 250 0.06 3.37 -8.77
C TYR A 250 -1.39 3.19 -9.24
N GLY A 251 -1.76 3.78 -10.38
CA GLY A 251 -3.06 3.58 -11.02
C GLY A 251 -3.28 2.13 -11.46
N ASP A 252 -2.27 1.48 -12.05
CA ASP A 252 -2.31 0.09 -12.49
C ASP A 252 -2.44 -0.90 -11.31
N ILE A 253 -1.73 -0.65 -10.20
CA ILE A 253 -1.90 -1.41 -8.95
C ILE A 253 -3.36 -1.28 -8.46
N ALA A 254 -3.89 -0.06 -8.35
CA ALA A 254 -5.25 0.17 -7.88
C ALA A 254 -6.32 -0.44 -8.80
N HIS A 255 -6.12 -0.36 -10.11
CA HIS A 255 -6.97 -0.98 -11.12
C HIS A 255 -6.92 -2.52 -11.05
N THR A 256 -5.74 -3.09 -10.82
CA THR A 256 -5.56 -4.54 -10.63
C THR A 256 -6.35 -5.04 -9.41
N VAL A 257 -6.25 -4.36 -8.25
CA VAL A 257 -7.06 -4.68 -7.06
C VAL A 257 -8.56 -4.58 -7.36
N SER A 258 -8.98 -3.51 -8.04
CA SER A 258 -10.39 -3.20 -8.28
C SER A 258 -11.08 -4.19 -9.22
N ASN A 259 -10.32 -4.89 -10.06
CA ASN A 259 -10.81 -5.88 -11.02
C ASN A 259 -10.78 -7.32 -10.49
N ILE A 260 -10.39 -7.56 -9.23
CA ILE A 260 -10.48 -8.88 -8.61
C ILE A 260 -11.97 -9.19 -8.36
N ASP A 261 -12.52 -10.18 -9.08
CA ASP A 261 -13.89 -10.64 -8.83
C ASP A 261 -14.01 -11.22 -7.41
N GLN A 262 -15.07 -10.83 -6.71
CA GLN A 262 -15.26 -11.16 -5.29
C GLN A 262 -15.27 -12.66 -4.98
N ASN A 263 -15.65 -13.50 -5.96
CA ASN A 263 -15.76 -14.94 -5.80
C ASN A 263 -14.60 -15.70 -6.47
N VAL A 264 -13.66 -15.03 -7.16
CA VAL A 264 -12.57 -15.70 -7.91
C VAL A 264 -11.71 -16.59 -7.01
N GLU A 265 -11.41 -16.13 -5.80
CA GLU A 265 -10.63 -16.85 -4.80
C GLU A 265 -11.41 -18.05 -4.25
N TRP A 266 -12.67 -17.84 -3.83
CA TRP A 266 -13.51 -18.89 -3.27
C TRP A 266 -13.82 -19.99 -4.30
N ASN A 267 -14.16 -19.61 -5.53
CA ASN A 267 -14.42 -20.55 -6.62
C ASN A 267 -13.16 -21.33 -7.01
N GLY A 268 -12.00 -20.66 -7.10
CA GLY A 268 -10.71 -21.32 -7.34
C GLY A 268 -10.31 -22.26 -6.20
N PHE A 269 -10.59 -21.89 -4.96
CA PHE A 269 -10.36 -22.73 -3.78
C PHE A 269 -11.27 -23.96 -3.75
N LEU A 270 -12.59 -23.81 -4.00
CA LEU A 270 -13.54 -24.91 -4.13
C LEU A 270 -13.15 -25.86 -5.28
N LYS A 271 -12.79 -25.34 -6.45
CA LYS A 271 -12.36 -26.14 -7.62
C LYS A 271 -11.16 -27.03 -7.30
N ARG A 272 -10.23 -26.58 -6.45
CA ARG A 272 -9.05 -27.36 -6.01
C ARG A 272 -9.37 -28.34 -4.87
N ASN A 273 -10.24 -27.96 -3.93
CA ASN A 273 -10.48 -28.71 -2.69
C ASN A 273 -11.83 -29.46 -2.66
N GLY A 274 -12.54 -29.53 -3.79
CA GLY A 274 -13.88 -30.11 -3.90
C GLY A 274 -14.02 -31.58 -3.50
N HIS A 275 -12.91 -32.31 -3.37
CA HIS A 275 -12.88 -33.69 -2.87
C HIS A 275 -12.84 -33.80 -1.33
N ILE A 276 -12.46 -32.72 -0.63
CA ILE A 276 -12.48 -32.60 0.83
C ILE A 276 -13.73 -31.83 1.28
N MET A 277 -14.14 -30.84 0.48
CA MET A 277 -15.27 -29.99 0.80
C MET A 277 -16.60 -30.75 0.83
N ILE A 278 -17.41 -30.45 1.84
CA ILE A 278 -18.78 -30.96 1.93
C ILE A 278 -19.59 -30.32 0.81
N SER A 279 -20.19 -31.15 -0.07
CA SER A 279 -21.12 -30.68 -1.09
C SER A 279 -22.36 -30.07 -0.42
N PRO A 280 -22.73 -28.80 -0.71
CA PRO A 280 -23.96 -28.19 -0.21
C PRO A 280 -25.23 -28.94 -0.66
N ASN A 281 -25.12 -29.72 -1.74
CA ASN A 281 -26.19 -30.54 -2.30
C ASN A 281 -26.23 -31.96 -1.72
N ALA A 282 -25.33 -32.31 -0.80
CA ALA A 282 -25.41 -33.58 -0.09
C ALA A 282 -26.61 -33.55 0.87
N PRO A 283 -27.52 -34.55 0.83
CA PRO A 283 -28.64 -34.58 1.76
C PRO A 283 -28.13 -34.74 3.20
N PRO A 284 -28.80 -34.13 4.20
CA PRO A 284 -28.53 -34.42 5.61
C PRO A 284 -28.60 -35.94 5.86
N ARG A 285 -27.68 -36.46 6.68
CA ARG A 285 -27.72 -37.87 7.08
C ARG A 285 -28.95 -38.09 7.97
N SER A 286 -29.85 -39.00 7.57
CA SER A 286 -30.95 -39.47 8.43
C SER A 286 -30.53 -40.70 9.23
N ILE A 287 -31.25 -40.98 10.32
CA ILE A 287 -31.17 -42.26 11.00
C ILE A 287 -31.65 -43.42 10.12
N ASP A 288 -32.62 -43.16 9.23
CA ASP A 288 -33.21 -44.18 8.34
C ASP A 288 -32.22 -44.76 7.32
N SER A 289 -31.15 -44.03 7.01
CA SER A 289 -30.06 -44.50 6.14
C SER A 289 -28.88 -45.09 6.91
N MET A 290 -28.96 -45.17 8.25
CA MET A 290 -27.96 -45.86 9.07
C MET A 290 -28.31 -47.34 9.19
N SER A 291 -27.30 -48.19 9.02
CA SER A 291 -27.40 -49.61 9.30
C SER A 291 -26.18 -50.02 10.12
N PHE A 292 -26.40 -50.79 11.18
CA PHE A 292 -25.36 -51.30 12.06
C PHE A 292 -25.54 -52.80 12.32
N PRO A 293 -24.45 -53.54 12.60
CA PRO A 293 -24.53 -54.96 12.91
C PRO A 293 -25.52 -55.24 14.04
N ASN A 294 -26.30 -56.32 13.90
CA ASN A 294 -27.33 -56.77 14.86
C ASN A 294 -28.57 -55.88 15.02
N MET A 295 -28.73 -54.77 14.28
CA MET A 295 -29.93 -53.89 14.34
C MET A 295 -31.25 -54.67 14.27
N ASN A 296 -31.34 -55.64 13.36
CA ASN A 296 -32.51 -56.49 13.14
C ASN A 296 -32.46 -57.86 13.86
N HIS A 297 -31.56 -58.06 14.81
CA HIS A 297 -31.38 -59.36 15.48
C HIS A 297 -32.62 -59.73 16.31
N ARG A 298 -32.99 -61.02 16.36
CA ARG A 298 -34.23 -61.46 17.04
C ARG A 298 -34.31 -61.06 18.52
N ALA A 299 -33.17 -60.89 19.20
CA ALA A 299 -33.12 -60.51 20.61
C ALA A 299 -33.31 -59.00 20.87
N THR A 300 -33.24 -58.14 19.85
CA THR A 300 -33.50 -56.68 19.98
C THR A 300 -34.96 -56.32 19.72
N LYS A 301 -35.80 -57.29 19.35
CA LYS A 301 -37.25 -57.10 19.14
C LYS A 301 -38.00 -57.57 20.38
N ALA A 302 -38.84 -56.71 20.96
CA ALA A 302 -39.68 -57.07 22.09
C ALA A 302 -40.69 -58.17 21.72
N LEU A 303 -41.04 -59.00 22.70
CA LEU A 303 -42.15 -59.97 22.62
C LEU A 303 -43.52 -59.27 22.73
N ILE A 304 -43.57 -58.22 23.54
CA ILE A 304 -44.65 -57.23 23.61
C ILE A 304 -44.06 -55.93 24.15
N GLU A 305 -44.50 -54.80 23.62
CA GLU A 305 -44.10 -53.46 24.08
C GLU A 305 -45.26 -52.47 23.95
N GLY A 306 -45.29 -51.44 24.79
CA GLY A 306 -46.42 -50.51 24.85
C GLY A 306 -46.53 -49.80 26.20
N SER A 307 -47.49 -48.89 26.32
CA SER A 307 -47.72 -48.18 27.59
C SER A 307 -48.65 -48.95 28.53
N LEU A 308 -48.25 -49.01 29.80
CA LEU A 308 -49.07 -49.52 30.91
C LEU A 308 -49.10 -48.46 32.01
N GLU A 309 -50.11 -48.50 32.86
CA GLU A 309 -50.12 -47.73 34.10
C GLU A 309 -49.70 -48.62 35.29
N ARG A 310 -48.74 -48.17 36.09
CA ARG A 310 -48.31 -48.86 37.31
C ARG A 310 -48.73 -48.10 38.56
N LYS A 311 -49.23 -48.80 39.57
CA LYS A 311 -49.64 -48.21 40.85
C LYS A 311 -48.40 -47.76 41.64
N GLY A 312 -48.29 -46.47 41.94
CA GLY A 312 -47.17 -45.92 42.71
C GLY A 312 -47.22 -46.29 44.20
N LYS A 313 -46.07 -46.25 44.88
CA LYS A 313 -45.95 -46.53 46.34
C LYS A 313 -46.67 -45.49 47.22
N LEU A 314 -46.83 -44.26 46.73
CA LEU A 314 -47.42 -43.10 47.44
C LEU A 314 -48.38 -42.27 46.54
N SER A 315 -48.64 -42.72 45.31
CA SER A 315 -49.46 -42.01 44.32
C SER A 315 -50.42 -42.97 43.61
N GLY A 316 -51.36 -42.43 42.85
CA GLY A 316 -52.17 -43.20 41.90
C GLY A 316 -51.34 -43.89 40.81
N TYR A 317 -52.06 -44.48 39.87
CA TYR A 317 -51.50 -45.11 38.67
C TYR A 317 -50.73 -44.09 37.82
N LYS A 318 -49.52 -44.45 37.39
CA LYS A 318 -48.65 -43.66 36.51
C LYS A 318 -48.39 -44.41 35.21
N VAL A 319 -48.55 -43.74 34.06
CA VAL A 319 -48.16 -44.27 32.76
C VAL A 319 -46.63 -44.39 32.68
N GLY A 320 -46.14 -45.51 32.16
CA GLY A 320 -44.78 -45.70 31.67
C GLY A 320 -44.81 -46.50 30.36
N TYR A 321 -43.67 -46.60 29.68
CA TYR A 321 -43.50 -47.48 28.54
C TYR A 321 -42.82 -48.77 28.97
N TYR A 322 -43.31 -49.92 28.51
CA TYR A 322 -42.86 -51.22 28.95
C TYR A 322 -42.47 -52.08 27.76
N ALA A 323 -41.48 -52.96 27.95
CA ALA A 323 -41.08 -53.94 26.95
C ALA A 323 -40.70 -55.27 27.60
N VAL A 324 -41.29 -56.37 27.13
CA VAL A 324 -40.84 -57.74 27.45
C VAL A 324 -39.82 -58.17 26.42
N THR A 325 -38.59 -58.48 26.84
CA THR A 325 -37.52 -58.90 25.92
C THR A 325 -37.40 -60.42 25.82
N PRO A 326 -36.89 -60.96 24.69
CA PRO A 326 -36.56 -62.39 24.56
C PRO A 326 -35.50 -62.89 25.56
N ALA A 327 -34.80 -61.99 26.26
CA ALA A 327 -33.88 -62.32 27.35
C ALA A 327 -34.59 -62.61 28.69
N GLY A 328 -35.92 -62.49 28.74
CA GLY A 328 -36.72 -62.79 29.92
C GLY A 328 -36.94 -61.60 30.87
N TYR A 329 -36.69 -60.37 30.44
CA TYR A 329 -36.91 -59.18 31.26
C TYR A 329 -38.15 -58.41 30.84
N LEU A 330 -38.88 -57.87 31.82
CA LEU A 330 -39.81 -56.76 31.65
C LEU A 330 -39.12 -55.47 32.10
N HIS A 331 -38.81 -54.59 31.15
CA HIS A 331 -38.26 -53.26 31.42
C HIS A 331 -39.37 -52.21 31.50
N GLU A 332 -39.21 -51.24 32.40
CA GLU A 332 -40.01 -50.02 32.48
C GLU A 332 -39.14 -48.83 32.11
N TYR A 333 -39.59 -48.07 31.12
CA TYR A 333 -39.01 -46.81 30.69
C TYR A 333 -40.01 -45.68 30.95
N LYS A 334 -39.50 -44.45 31.05
CA LYS A 334 -40.33 -43.26 31.19
C LYS A 334 -41.21 -43.01 29.96
N ASP A 335 -40.67 -43.24 28.77
CA ASP A 335 -41.32 -43.06 27.46
C ASP A 335 -40.63 -43.97 26.40
N ASN A 336 -40.92 -43.76 25.11
CA ASN A 336 -40.36 -44.50 23.98
C ASN A 336 -39.49 -43.60 23.07
N ASP A 337 -38.82 -42.60 23.64
CA ASP A 337 -37.96 -41.68 22.89
C ASP A 337 -36.49 -42.16 22.91
N ASN A 338 -36.10 -42.88 21.87
CA ASN A 338 -34.72 -43.37 21.68
C ASN A 338 -33.73 -42.31 21.17
N PHE A 339 -34.13 -41.03 21.07
CA PHE A 339 -33.36 -39.98 20.40
C PHE A 339 -33.04 -38.77 21.27
N ARG A 340 -33.94 -38.35 22.17
CA ARG A 340 -33.75 -37.14 22.99
C ARG A 340 -33.00 -37.39 24.30
N ALA A 341 -32.97 -38.61 24.78
CA ALA A 341 -32.26 -39.04 25.98
C ALA A 341 -31.74 -40.47 25.79
N ASP A 342 -30.80 -40.89 26.64
CA ASP A 342 -30.35 -42.29 26.69
C ASP A 342 -31.48 -43.14 27.32
N PRO A 343 -32.04 -44.15 26.64
CA PRO A 343 -33.16 -44.93 27.15
C PRO A 343 -32.71 -45.93 28.23
N GLU A 344 -32.55 -45.44 29.47
CA GLU A 344 -32.30 -46.27 30.65
C GLU A 344 -33.62 -46.83 31.24
N PRO A 345 -33.71 -48.14 31.55
CA PRO A 345 -34.85 -48.69 32.30
C PRO A 345 -34.88 -48.17 33.74
N GLU A 346 -35.97 -47.51 34.14
CA GLU A 346 -36.20 -47.12 35.54
C GLU A 346 -36.35 -48.36 36.45
N HIS A 347 -37.01 -49.41 35.94
CA HIS A 347 -37.23 -50.68 36.65
C HIS A 347 -37.00 -51.83 35.67
N SER A 348 -36.59 -53.00 36.19
CA SER A 348 -36.39 -54.19 35.36
C SER A 348 -36.71 -55.43 36.17
N LEU A 349 -37.63 -56.26 35.69
CA LEU A 349 -38.05 -57.48 36.38
C LEU A 349 -37.64 -58.69 35.54
N TYR A 350 -36.82 -59.58 36.10
CA TYR A 350 -36.49 -60.85 35.47
C TYR A 350 -37.68 -61.81 35.64
N LEU A 351 -38.43 -62.00 34.56
CA LEU A 351 -39.74 -62.68 34.57
C LEU A 351 -39.68 -64.15 35.03
N PRO A 352 -38.65 -64.96 34.73
CA PRO A 352 -38.56 -66.33 35.26
C PRO A 352 -38.52 -66.42 36.81
N ASP A 353 -38.11 -65.35 37.50
CA ASP A 353 -38.13 -65.26 38.97
C ASP A 353 -39.42 -64.59 39.50
N CYS A 354 -40.36 -64.22 38.63
CA CYS A 354 -41.58 -63.50 38.97
C CYS A 354 -42.83 -64.41 38.98
N VAL A 355 -43.77 -64.07 39.85
CA VAL A 355 -45.09 -64.72 39.92
C VAL A 355 -46.15 -63.72 39.45
N ILE A 356 -46.84 -64.03 38.35
CA ILE A 356 -47.95 -63.24 37.84
C ILE A 356 -49.28 -63.66 38.49
N GLY A 357 -50.04 -62.68 38.97
CA GLY A 357 -51.40 -62.85 39.49
C GLY A 357 -52.45 -62.71 38.38
N ALA A 358 -53.63 -63.29 38.60
CA ALA A 358 -54.73 -63.30 37.63
C ALA A 358 -55.14 -61.89 37.16
N VAL A 359 -55.68 -61.82 35.94
CA VAL A 359 -56.23 -60.58 35.36
C VAL A 359 -57.59 -60.27 35.99
N ASP A 360 -57.73 -59.05 36.51
CA ASP A 360 -58.98 -58.47 37.02
C ASP A 360 -59.37 -57.26 36.13
N GLY A 361 -60.21 -57.52 35.13
CA GLY A 361 -60.61 -56.53 34.13
C GLY A 361 -59.42 -56.00 33.34
N GLN A 362 -59.02 -54.74 33.61
CA GLN A 362 -57.85 -54.10 32.99
C GLN A 362 -56.54 -54.30 33.79
N LYS A 363 -56.60 -54.92 34.98
CA LYS A 363 -55.50 -54.94 35.95
C LYS A 363 -54.88 -56.32 36.07
N PHE A 364 -53.61 -56.37 36.39
CA PHE A 364 -52.92 -57.59 36.83
C PHE A 364 -51.83 -57.23 37.85
N ALA A 365 -51.39 -58.22 38.63
CA ALA A 365 -50.29 -58.08 39.56
C ALA A 365 -49.09 -58.91 39.09
N LEU A 366 -47.88 -58.41 39.27
CA LEU A 366 -46.65 -59.16 39.05
C LEU A 366 -45.78 -59.01 40.30
N LYS A 367 -45.54 -60.11 41.00
CA LYS A 367 -44.66 -60.15 42.15
C LYS A 367 -43.26 -60.56 41.72
N GLY A 368 -42.30 -59.66 41.88
CA GLY A 368 -40.95 -59.82 41.34
C GLY A 368 -39.92 -59.05 42.14
N LYS A 369 -38.65 -59.33 41.89
CA LYS A 369 -37.52 -58.58 42.45
C LYS A 369 -36.99 -57.64 41.39
N ASP A 370 -36.86 -56.36 41.73
CA ASP A 370 -36.24 -55.39 40.82
C ASP A 370 -34.75 -55.70 40.63
N SER A 371 -34.37 -55.81 39.36
CA SER A 371 -33.01 -56.03 38.88
C SER A 371 -32.42 -54.81 38.17
N SER A 372 -33.10 -53.66 38.20
CA SER A 372 -32.52 -52.38 37.76
C SER A 372 -31.37 -51.92 38.68
N GLY A 373 -30.48 -51.08 38.12
CA GLY A 373 -29.38 -50.46 38.84
C GLY A 373 -28.20 -51.39 39.18
N ASN A 374 -27.24 -50.84 39.93
CA ASN A 374 -25.96 -51.51 40.16
C ASN A 374 -26.10 -52.76 41.04
N LYS A 375 -25.18 -53.73 40.90
CA LYS A 375 -25.15 -55.03 41.61
C LYS A 375 -25.32 -54.96 43.14
N LEU A 376 -25.04 -53.82 43.77
CA LEU A 376 -25.29 -53.58 45.20
C LEU A 376 -26.78 -53.34 45.51
N VAL A 377 -27.46 -52.53 44.70
CA VAL A 377 -28.91 -52.26 44.79
C VAL A 377 -29.69 -53.55 44.51
N GLN A 378 -29.32 -54.27 43.46
CA GLN A 378 -29.92 -55.56 43.11
C GLN A 378 -29.83 -56.60 44.25
N LYS A 379 -28.77 -56.60 45.07
CA LYS A 379 -28.69 -57.50 46.23
C LYS A 379 -29.67 -57.11 47.35
N MET A 380 -29.89 -55.83 47.59
CA MET A 380 -30.80 -55.31 48.63
C MET A 380 -32.28 -55.27 48.22
N SER A 381 -32.58 -55.34 46.92
CA SER A 381 -33.94 -55.38 46.37
C SER A 381 -34.74 -56.58 46.92
N MET A 382 -35.93 -56.32 47.45
CA MET A 382 -36.85 -57.32 48.01
C MET A 382 -38.03 -57.57 47.05
N SER A 383 -38.56 -58.79 47.06
CA SER A 383 -39.72 -59.16 46.24
C SER A 383 -40.90 -58.22 46.52
N THR A 384 -41.28 -57.43 45.52
CA THR A 384 -42.32 -56.42 45.58
C THR A 384 -43.44 -56.83 44.64
N GLU A 385 -44.70 -56.59 45.04
CA GLU A 385 -45.86 -56.80 44.18
C GLU A 385 -46.18 -55.50 43.43
N TYR A 386 -46.05 -55.55 42.11
CA TYR A 386 -46.32 -54.44 41.21
C TYR A 386 -47.69 -54.62 40.58
N HIS A 387 -48.57 -53.63 40.72
CA HIS A 387 -49.90 -53.66 40.10
C HIS A 387 -49.89 -52.82 38.83
N TYR A 388 -50.22 -53.46 37.72
CA TYR A 388 -50.31 -52.87 36.39
C TYR A 388 -51.78 -52.75 35.96
N LYS A 389 -52.05 -51.76 35.12
CA LYS A 389 -53.33 -51.53 34.44
C LYS A 389 -53.05 -51.23 32.98
N ALA A 390 -53.64 -52.01 32.08
CA ALA A 390 -53.60 -51.76 30.64
C ALA A 390 -54.77 -50.85 30.19
N HIS A 391 -54.76 -50.41 28.94
CA HIS A 391 -55.82 -49.55 28.38
C HIS A 391 -57.16 -50.29 28.24
N THR A 392 -57.12 -51.56 27.83
CA THR A 392 -58.30 -52.42 27.71
C THR A 392 -58.11 -53.76 28.45
N PRO A 393 -59.20 -54.48 28.79
CA PRO A 393 -59.11 -55.84 29.31
C PRO A 393 -58.42 -56.82 28.36
N GLN A 394 -58.56 -56.60 27.05
CA GLN A 394 -57.91 -57.37 26.00
C GLN A 394 -56.39 -57.18 26.05
N ASP A 395 -55.91 -55.94 26.19
CA ASP A 395 -54.49 -55.65 26.34
C ASP A 395 -53.94 -56.27 27.64
N ALA A 396 -54.68 -56.16 28.75
CA ALA A 396 -54.30 -56.77 30.02
C ALA A 396 -54.12 -58.30 29.88
N GLN A 397 -55.01 -58.96 29.13
CA GLN A 397 -54.89 -60.39 28.83
C GLN A 397 -53.72 -60.70 27.89
N GLN A 398 -53.42 -59.86 26.90
CA GLN A 398 -52.25 -60.03 26.02
C GLN A 398 -50.94 -59.92 26.80
N TRP A 399 -50.78 -58.86 27.60
CA TRP A 399 -49.64 -58.68 28.51
C TRP A 399 -49.50 -59.83 29.50
N TYR A 400 -50.60 -60.26 30.11
CA TYR A 400 -50.62 -61.42 30.99
C TYR A 400 -50.14 -62.70 30.28
N ASN A 401 -50.67 -63.00 29.10
CA ASN A 401 -50.30 -64.21 28.34
C ASN A 401 -48.81 -64.23 27.99
N VAL A 402 -48.26 -63.10 27.50
CA VAL A 402 -46.83 -63.02 27.16
C VAL A 402 -45.97 -63.14 28.41
N ILE A 403 -46.26 -62.38 29.47
CA ILE A 403 -45.49 -62.46 30.72
C ILE A 403 -45.57 -63.87 31.34
N GLN A 404 -46.76 -64.47 31.43
CA GLN A 404 -46.95 -65.83 31.95
C GLN A 404 -46.15 -66.87 31.16
N SER A 405 -46.10 -66.75 29.83
CA SER A 405 -45.30 -67.65 28.98
C SER A 405 -43.80 -67.59 29.27
N VAL A 406 -43.29 -66.40 29.62
CA VAL A 406 -41.88 -66.19 30.00
C VAL A 406 -41.62 -66.64 31.44
N CYS A 407 -42.50 -66.30 32.39
CA CYS A 407 -42.41 -66.77 33.79
C CYS A 407 -42.41 -68.29 33.90
N SER A 408 -43.20 -68.98 33.06
CA SER A 408 -43.34 -70.44 33.08
C SER A 408 -42.21 -71.18 32.35
N GLY A 409 -41.23 -70.46 31.78
CA GLY A 409 -40.18 -71.05 30.93
C GLY A 409 -40.67 -71.55 29.56
N THR A 410 -41.95 -71.34 29.22
CA THR A 410 -42.60 -71.83 28.00
C THR A 410 -42.36 -70.91 26.79
N THR A 411 -41.19 -70.27 26.71
CA THR A 411 -40.78 -69.55 25.50
C THR A 411 -40.50 -70.57 24.41
N ASN A 412 -41.45 -70.79 23.50
CA ASN A 412 -41.30 -71.68 22.37
C ASN A 412 -40.07 -71.27 21.53
N SER A 413 -38.98 -72.01 21.69
CA SER A 413 -37.84 -71.95 20.79
C SER A 413 -38.25 -72.54 19.45
N LEU A 414 -38.73 -71.69 18.53
CA LEU A 414 -38.92 -72.10 17.14
C LEU A 414 -37.58 -72.62 16.59
N PRO A 415 -37.57 -73.79 15.92
CA PRO A 415 -36.35 -74.51 15.62
C PRO A 415 -35.48 -73.81 14.59
N SER A 416 -34.21 -74.22 14.56
CA SER A 416 -33.16 -73.63 13.72
C SER A 416 -33.22 -74.09 12.26
N SER A 417 -32.80 -73.20 11.36
CA SER A 417 -32.33 -73.48 9.98
C SER A 417 -33.43 -73.82 8.95
N PRO A 418 -33.21 -73.57 7.63
CA PRO A 418 -32.07 -74.06 6.87
C PRO A 418 -31.03 -73.01 6.46
N VAL A 419 -29.81 -73.50 6.20
CA VAL A 419 -28.85 -72.86 5.30
C VAL A 419 -29.37 -72.94 3.86
N SER A 420 -29.38 -71.81 3.15
CA SER A 420 -29.44 -71.80 1.68
C SER A 420 -28.03 -71.56 1.13
N GLN A 421 -27.54 -72.52 0.34
CA GLN A 421 -26.35 -72.33 -0.51
C GLN A 421 -26.75 -71.69 -1.85
N GLN A 422 -25.74 -71.23 -2.60
CA GLN A 422 -25.79 -70.71 -3.99
C GLN A 422 -26.43 -69.30 -4.15
N SER A 423 -25.92 -68.39 -4.97
CA SER A 423 -24.84 -68.49 -5.99
C SER A 423 -23.88 -67.30 -5.96
N SER A 424 -22.67 -67.52 -6.46
CA SER A 424 -21.66 -66.50 -6.74
C SER A 424 -22.12 -65.44 -7.76
N ALA A 425 -22.00 -64.17 -7.41
CA ALA A 425 -21.86 -63.06 -8.35
C ALA A 425 -20.52 -62.37 -8.11
N THR A 426 -19.62 -62.48 -9.07
CA THR A 426 -18.23 -61.99 -8.98
C THR A 426 -18.18 -60.48 -9.01
N TYR A 427 -17.49 -59.87 -8.04
CA TYR A 427 -16.91 -58.54 -8.20
C TYR A 427 -15.38 -58.67 -8.29
N PRO A 428 -14.70 -57.88 -9.14
CA PRO A 428 -13.27 -58.01 -9.42
C PRO A 428 -12.40 -57.55 -8.24
N PRO A 429 -11.12 -57.98 -8.19
CA PRO A 429 -10.22 -57.63 -7.10
C PRO A 429 -9.78 -56.17 -7.16
N ILE A 430 -9.70 -55.53 -6.00
CA ILE A 430 -8.77 -54.41 -5.78
C ILE A 430 -7.47 -55.03 -5.31
N ASP A 431 -6.54 -55.19 -6.25
CA ASP A 431 -5.14 -55.47 -6.00
C ASP A 431 -4.31 -54.22 -6.38
N THR A 432 -3.00 -54.23 -6.12
CA THR A 432 -2.03 -53.10 -6.14
C THR A 432 -1.99 -52.35 -4.80
N ALA A 433 -1.16 -52.74 -3.83
CA ALA A 433 0.31 -52.74 -3.81
C ALA A 433 0.91 -51.32 -3.86
N GLY A 434 2.03 -51.01 -3.19
CA GLY A 434 2.91 -51.85 -2.39
C GLY A 434 4.36 -51.35 -2.48
N HIS A 435 5.17 -51.69 -1.47
CA HIS A 435 6.57 -51.28 -1.20
C HIS A 435 6.72 -50.01 -0.32
N GLN A 436 7.62 -49.99 0.68
CA GLN A 436 8.82 -50.83 0.86
C GLN A 436 8.92 -51.67 2.15
N GLN A 437 9.65 -52.77 1.98
CA GLN A 437 10.47 -53.53 2.94
C GLN A 437 11.34 -52.64 3.85
N SER A 438 11.96 -53.10 4.94
CA SER A 438 12.16 -54.47 5.48
C SER A 438 12.42 -54.40 6.99
N GLY A 439 12.23 -55.51 7.71
CA GLY A 439 12.81 -55.69 9.05
C GLY A 439 14.03 -56.63 9.03
N ILE A 440 14.90 -56.53 10.04
CA ILE A 440 15.72 -57.64 10.55
C ILE A 440 15.96 -57.50 12.06
N THR A 441 16.22 -58.64 12.67
CA THR A 441 16.23 -58.94 14.11
C THR A 441 17.55 -58.55 14.81
N SER A 442 17.51 -58.21 16.11
CA SER A 442 18.29 -58.86 17.20
C SER A 442 18.74 -57.94 18.36
N THR A 443 18.42 -58.40 19.57
CA THR A 443 19.11 -58.26 20.87
C THR A 443 20.43 -57.46 21.00
N MET A 444 20.48 -56.48 21.92
CA MET A 444 21.26 -56.50 23.18
C MET A 444 21.44 -55.09 23.80
N SER A 445 21.48 -55.03 25.14
CA SER A 445 21.99 -53.91 25.97
C SER A 445 23.51 -54.08 26.21
N PRO A 446 24.31 -53.16 26.83
CA PRO A 446 23.88 -52.08 27.75
C PRO A 446 24.71 -50.75 27.77
N GLN A 447 24.39 -49.92 28.79
CA GLN A 447 25.25 -49.01 29.58
C GLN A 447 25.45 -47.51 29.22
N HIS A 448 25.12 -46.70 30.24
CA HIS A 448 25.62 -45.37 30.64
C HIS A 448 25.45 -44.17 29.69
N GLY A 449 25.02 -42.98 30.14
CA GLY A 449 24.66 -42.58 31.50
C GLY A 449 23.89 -41.24 31.58
N GLN A 450 23.17 -41.06 32.69
CA GLN A 450 22.45 -39.85 33.14
C GLN A 450 23.38 -38.98 34.03
N PRO A 451 22.94 -37.84 34.65
CA PRO A 451 21.83 -36.92 34.37
C PRO A 451 22.19 -35.41 34.54
N GLY A 452 21.19 -34.53 34.41
CA GLY A 452 21.16 -33.15 34.95
C GLY A 452 20.18 -32.27 34.14
N MET A 453 18.87 -32.13 34.43
CA MET A 453 18.05 -32.21 35.66
C MET A 453 18.18 -31.01 36.63
N ALA A 454 17.43 -29.93 36.34
CA ALA A 454 16.58 -29.14 37.26
C ALA A 454 15.90 -28.02 36.43
N GLY A 455 14.60 -27.66 36.55
CA GLY A 455 13.53 -28.15 37.43
C GLY A 455 12.97 -27.02 38.31
N HIS A 456 11.63 -26.92 38.43
CA HIS A 456 10.83 -25.98 39.26
C HIS A 456 10.61 -24.54 38.72
N ASP A 457 9.48 -23.86 38.98
CA ASP A 457 8.09 -24.35 39.14
C ASP A 457 7.04 -23.21 39.03
N MET A 458 5.77 -23.61 38.95
CA MET A 458 4.50 -22.92 39.35
C MET A 458 4.33 -21.38 39.38
N ALA A 459 3.31 -20.95 38.60
CA ALA A 459 2.13 -20.17 38.99
C ALA A 459 2.21 -18.85 39.81
N HIS A 460 1.58 -17.77 39.29
CA HIS A 460 0.42 -17.13 39.93
C HIS A 460 -0.29 -16.06 39.06
N GLN A 461 -1.62 -16.10 39.05
CA GLN A 461 -2.56 -14.96 38.97
C GLN A 461 -3.33 -14.92 40.33
N PRO A 462 -4.24 -13.96 40.67
CA PRO A 462 -4.98 -13.02 39.83
C PRO A 462 -5.02 -11.56 40.36
N GLY A 463 -5.81 -10.68 39.72
CA GLY A 463 -6.15 -9.35 40.25
C GLY A 463 -7.06 -8.53 39.34
N SER A 464 -8.36 -8.45 39.68
CA SER A 464 -9.37 -7.67 38.95
C SER A 464 -9.77 -6.40 39.71
N ALA A 465 -10.02 -5.29 39.01
CA ALA A 465 -10.79 -4.15 39.54
C ALA A 465 -11.45 -3.35 38.40
N THR A 466 -12.59 -2.73 38.71
CA THR A 466 -13.58 -2.19 37.74
C THR A 466 -13.81 -0.69 37.96
N THR A 467 -14.51 -0.03 37.01
CA THR A 467 -15.21 1.29 37.13
C THR A 467 -14.30 2.54 37.19
N THR A 468 -14.67 3.74 36.71
CA THR A 468 -15.96 4.32 36.24
C THR A 468 -15.79 5.25 35.01
N SER A 469 -16.83 5.37 34.17
CA SER A 469 -16.99 6.49 33.21
C SER A 469 -17.58 7.74 33.88
N PRO A 470 -17.62 8.89 33.18
CA PRO A 470 -18.90 9.61 33.08
C PRO A 470 -19.30 9.97 31.64
N THR A 471 -20.62 10.03 31.43
CA THR A 471 -21.31 10.35 30.18
C THR A 471 -21.57 11.85 30.05
N TYR A 472 -21.59 12.38 28.83
CA TYR A 472 -22.53 13.46 28.46
C TYR A 472 -23.22 13.13 27.14
N ASN A 473 -24.50 13.47 27.03
CA ASN A 473 -25.41 13.03 25.98
C ASN A 473 -26.39 14.15 25.62
N THR A 474 -26.39 14.55 24.35
CA THR A 474 -27.46 15.27 23.62
C THR A 474 -27.04 15.36 22.14
N GLY A 475 -27.88 15.14 21.14
CA GLY A 475 -29.26 14.67 21.14
C GLY A 475 -29.97 15.09 19.84
N GLU A 476 -30.59 14.12 19.16
CA GLU A 476 -31.69 14.30 18.16
C GLU A 476 -31.34 15.05 16.85
N ALA A 477 -32.00 14.82 15.69
CA ALA A 477 -33.14 13.96 15.36
C ALA A 477 -32.98 13.28 13.97
N GLN A 478 -33.80 12.26 13.71
CA GLN A 478 -33.88 11.52 12.44
C GLN A 478 -34.74 12.27 11.39
N HIS A 479 -34.57 11.97 10.10
CA HIS A 479 -35.65 11.36 9.30
C HIS A 479 -35.20 10.84 7.93
N SER A 480 -35.75 9.68 7.51
CA SER A 480 -35.65 9.15 6.15
C SER A 480 -36.85 9.57 5.30
N LEU A 481 -36.67 9.63 3.97
CA LEU A 481 -37.47 8.91 2.94
C LEU A 481 -37.25 9.48 1.51
N ALA A 482 -37.26 8.60 0.51
CA ALA A 482 -37.47 8.92 -0.91
C ALA A 482 -38.83 8.30 -1.34
N PRO A 483 -39.47 8.72 -2.45
CA PRO A 483 -39.19 8.07 -3.76
C PRO A 483 -39.46 8.87 -5.07
N GLN A 484 -38.84 8.39 -6.17
CA GLN A 484 -39.24 8.32 -7.60
C GLN A 484 -40.18 9.35 -8.31
N GLY A 485 -39.86 9.73 -9.56
CA GLY A 485 -40.87 10.25 -10.52
C GLY A 485 -40.42 10.93 -11.85
N GLN A 486 -40.03 10.14 -12.86
CA GLN A 486 -40.05 10.33 -14.35
C GLN A 486 -40.19 11.71 -15.07
N GLY A 487 -39.45 11.88 -16.19
CA GLY A 487 -39.76 12.81 -17.30
C GLY A 487 -38.70 12.84 -18.42
N GLN A 488 -39.04 12.51 -19.69
CA GLN A 488 -38.14 12.48 -20.86
C GLN A 488 -38.55 13.49 -21.97
N ALA A 489 -37.58 14.07 -22.69
CA ALA A 489 -37.64 14.37 -24.14
C ALA A 489 -36.25 14.76 -24.72
N LEU A 490 -36.01 14.45 -26.01
CA LEU A 490 -34.78 14.60 -26.83
C LEU A 490 -35.07 15.56 -28.03
N PRO A 491 -34.19 15.83 -29.04
CA PRO A 491 -32.82 15.37 -29.37
C PRO A 491 -31.81 16.57 -29.58
N ASP A 492 -30.69 16.60 -30.33
CA ASP A 492 -29.99 15.64 -31.22
C ASP A 492 -28.46 15.87 -31.40
N ARG A 493 -27.83 14.95 -32.16
CA ARG A 493 -26.62 14.94 -33.05
C ARG A 493 -25.94 16.26 -33.51
N THR A 494 -24.67 16.33 -33.99
CA THR A 494 -23.50 15.41 -34.18
C THR A 494 -22.27 16.20 -34.67
N ALA A 495 -21.05 15.84 -34.24
CA ALA A 495 -19.74 15.93 -34.95
C ALA A 495 -18.62 15.56 -33.93
N GLY A 496 -17.56 14.80 -34.20
CA GLY A 496 -16.81 14.60 -35.45
C GLY A 496 -15.78 15.73 -35.59
N GLY A 497 -14.53 15.62 -35.15
CA GLY A 497 -13.63 14.47 -35.17
C GLY A 497 -12.59 14.67 -36.28
N LEU A 498 -11.51 15.39 -35.98
CA LEU A 498 -10.42 15.69 -36.92
C LEU A 498 -9.07 15.36 -36.30
N GLN A 499 -8.21 14.70 -37.08
CA GLN A 499 -6.92 14.17 -36.66
C GLN A 499 -5.81 14.65 -37.61
N ALA A 500 -4.55 14.43 -37.20
CA ALA A 500 -3.33 15.11 -37.64
C ALA A 500 -2.92 14.89 -39.12
N PRO A 501 -1.97 15.70 -39.67
CA PRO A 501 -1.82 15.90 -41.12
C PRO A 501 -0.75 15.00 -41.80
N GLN A 502 -0.75 15.00 -43.13
CA GLN A 502 0.36 14.53 -43.97
C GLN A 502 1.05 15.68 -44.72
N ASN A 503 2.28 15.39 -45.14
CA ASN A 503 3.31 16.36 -45.51
C ASN A 503 3.73 16.17 -46.99
N GLN A 504 3.77 17.25 -47.80
CA GLN A 504 4.63 17.36 -49.00
C GLN A 504 4.54 18.74 -49.69
N GLY A 505 5.70 19.28 -50.11
CA GLY A 505 5.84 19.72 -51.52
C GLY A 505 5.73 21.20 -51.93
N ASN A 506 6.77 21.98 -51.65
CA ASN A 506 7.49 22.85 -52.62
C ASN A 506 6.92 24.19 -53.18
N LEU A 507 7.87 25.15 -53.35
CA LEU A 507 7.96 26.23 -54.36
C LEU A 507 7.17 27.58 -54.25
N ALA A 508 7.90 28.57 -53.70
CA ALA A 508 8.27 29.85 -54.34
C ALA A 508 7.30 31.07 -54.47
N ARG A 509 7.95 32.24 -54.54
CA ARG A 509 7.53 33.63 -54.87
C ARG A 509 6.85 34.51 -53.79
N THR A 510 7.58 35.57 -53.43
CA THR A 510 7.09 36.89 -52.96
C THR A 510 6.25 37.60 -54.04
N PRO A 511 5.37 38.55 -53.67
CA PRO A 511 5.81 39.95 -53.73
C PRO A 511 5.27 40.90 -52.62
N SER A 512 6.05 41.97 -52.43
CA SER A 512 5.75 43.33 -51.93
C SER A 512 4.34 43.71 -51.42
N GLY A 513 4.31 44.46 -50.31
CA GLY A 513 3.11 45.16 -49.80
C GLY A 513 3.42 46.13 -48.65
N SER A 514 3.71 47.39 -48.96
CA SER A 514 4.06 48.46 -48.01
C SER A 514 2.89 49.40 -47.74
N TYR A 515 2.58 49.71 -46.47
CA TYR A 515 1.79 50.89 -46.07
C TYR A 515 2.30 51.53 -44.77
N HIS A 516 2.00 52.82 -44.58
CA HIS A 516 2.65 53.75 -43.66
C HIS A 516 1.82 54.08 -42.39
N VAL A 517 2.54 54.30 -41.27
CA VAL A 517 2.38 55.39 -40.27
C VAL A 517 1.01 55.61 -39.56
N ALA A 518 0.92 55.12 -38.30
CA ALA A 518 0.74 55.84 -36.99
C ALA A 518 -0.34 56.96 -36.82
N PRO A 519 -0.58 57.56 -35.61
CA PRO A 519 -0.08 57.26 -34.25
C PRO A 519 -1.13 57.35 -33.08
N MET A 520 -0.71 57.05 -31.83
CA MET A 520 -1.27 57.54 -30.52
C MET A 520 -2.75 57.24 -30.17
N THR A 521 -3.25 57.20 -28.92
CA THR A 521 -2.74 57.18 -27.52
C THR A 521 -3.92 56.70 -26.66
N ASN A 522 -3.68 56.11 -25.47
CA ASN A 522 -4.68 56.26 -24.39
C ASN A 522 -4.02 56.22 -23.01
N GLU A 523 -4.21 57.28 -22.24
CA GLU A 523 -3.78 57.41 -20.85
C GLU A 523 -4.71 56.62 -19.92
N LEU A 524 -4.16 56.17 -18.79
CA LEU A 524 -4.91 55.67 -17.65
C LEU A 524 -4.75 56.68 -16.49
N GLU A 525 -5.86 57.28 -16.05
CA GLU A 525 -5.96 57.94 -14.75
C GLU A 525 -7.28 57.55 -14.05
N PRO A 526 -7.30 57.51 -12.70
CA PRO A 526 -8.35 56.84 -11.94
C PRO A 526 -9.46 57.78 -11.45
N ARG A 527 -10.63 57.21 -11.09
CA ARG A 527 -11.57 57.88 -10.18
C ARG A 527 -12.00 56.98 -9.02
N LYS A 528 -11.96 57.57 -7.84
CA LYS A 528 -12.59 57.09 -6.61
C LYS A 528 -14.11 57.25 -6.74
N TYR A 529 -14.87 56.26 -6.28
CA TYR A 529 -15.68 56.36 -5.06
C TYR A 529 -15.99 54.95 -4.53
#